data_AF-A0A496RLH3-F1
#
_entry.id   AF-A0A496RLH3-F1
#
_cell.length_a   1.000
_cell.length_b   1.000
_cell.length_c   1.000
_cell.angle_alpha   90.00
_cell.angle_beta   90.00
_cell.angle_gamma   90.00
#
_symmetry.space_group_name_H-M   'P 1'
#
loop_
_entity.id
_entity.type
_entity.pdbx_description
1 polymer ?
#
loop_
_entity_poly.entity_id
_entity_poly.type
_entity_poly.pdbx_seq_one_letter_code
_entity_poly.pdbx_strand_id
1 'polypeptide(L)'
;MIRGGKGGSKTAFSGLKFESRVAMKNLLNSLPGYNVKDETVYFKGQKVAEFYGKNKLYKNLLEPNKIDYSVIISKKLLPDEAILILAGKTLYIIEIKFQEIAGSVDEKLQTCDFKNKQYNKLLSPLGISVKYVYVLSDWFKKDVYRDVLKYVESVGCYYFFHELPLNFLGLPEPTK
;
A
#
# COMPACT_ATOMS: atom_id res chain seq x y z
N MET A 1 -23.05 -4.45 5.23
CA MET A 1 -22.68 -5.39 4.15
C MET A 1 -21.46 -4.83 3.42
N ILE A 2 -20.27 -5.34 3.71
CA ILE A 2 -19.07 -5.07 2.91
C ILE A 2 -18.62 -6.44 2.40
N ARG A 3 -18.96 -6.72 1.15
CA ARG A 3 -18.67 -7.96 0.41
C ARG A 3 -18.14 -7.53 -0.94
N GLY A 4 -16.91 -7.91 -1.25
CA GLY A 4 -16.31 -7.87 -2.58
C GLY A 4 -15.86 -6.49 -3.04
N GLY A 5 -14.58 -6.37 -3.36
CA GLY A 5 -14.04 -5.24 -4.12
C GLY A 5 -14.92 -4.92 -5.32
N LYS A 6 -15.63 -3.79 -5.24
CA LYS A 6 -16.39 -3.25 -6.37
C LYS A 6 -15.42 -2.58 -7.32
N GLY A 7 -15.11 -3.28 -8.42
CA GLY A 7 -14.73 -2.61 -9.65
C GLY A 7 -15.86 -1.67 -10.08
N GLY A 8 -15.57 -0.37 -10.12
CA GLY A 8 -16.23 0.61 -10.96
C GLY A 8 -17.74 0.78 -10.79
N SER A 9 -18.20 1.21 -9.61
CA SER A 9 -19.45 1.96 -9.52
C SER A 9 -19.11 3.42 -9.22
N LYS A 10 -19.65 4.37 -10.00
CA LYS A 10 -19.50 5.81 -9.85
C LYS A 10 -19.55 6.28 -8.38
N THR A 11 -18.42 6.25 -7.68
CA THR A 11 -18.16 7.10 -6.51
C THR A 11 -17.31 8.23 -7.03
N ALA A 12 -17.98 9.31 -7.38
CA ALA A 12 -17.28 10.56 -7.54
C ALA A 12 -16.57 10.87 -6.19
N PHE A 13 -15.31 11.31 -6.29
CA PHE A 13 -14.48 11.96 -5.26
C PHE A 13 -13.40 11.10 -4.52
N SER A 14 -12.22 11.06 -5.14
CA SER A 14 -10.87 10.93 -4.54
C SER A 14 -10.25 9.54 -4.28
N GLY A 15 -9.34 9.14 -5.18
CA GLY A 15 -8.46 7.99 -5.05
C GLY A 15 -7.21 8.17 -5.93
N LEU A 16 -6.13 7.46 -5.60
CA LEU A 16 -4.88 7.52 -6.38
C LEU A 16 -5.00 6.59 -7.57
N LYS A 17 -5.10 7.18 -8.77
CA LYS A 17 -5.21 6.43 -10.03
C LYS A 17 -3.83 6.10 -10.60
N PHE A 18 -3.60 4.82 -10.79
CA PHE A 18 -2.42 4.23 -11.37
C PHE A 18 -2.76 3.78 -12.80
N GLU A 19 -2.25 4.52 -13.78
CA GLU A 19 -2.28 4.11 -15.19
C GLU A 19 -1.11 3.19 -15.54
N SER A 20 -0.04 3.26 -14.74
CA SER A 20 1.16 2.41 -14.80
C SER A 20 1.84 2.40 -13.42
N ARG A 21 3.13 2.04 -13.34
CA ARG A 21 3.95 2.17 -12.12
C ARG A 21 4.31 3.63 -11.80
N VAL A 22 3.35 4.54 -11.90
CA VAL A 22 3.51 5.94 -11.50
C VAL A 22 3.82 5.98 -10.00
N ALA A 23 4.81 6.79 -9.63
CA ALA A 23 5.18 6.95 -8.23
C ALA A 23 4.01 7.54 -7.43
N MET A 24 3.65 6.89 -6.32
CA MET A 24 2.50 7.29 -5.49
C MET A 24 2.61 8.75 -5.00
N LYS A 25 3.84 9.23 -4.80
CA LYS A 25 4.13 10.63 -4.47
C LYS A 25 3.59 11.62 -5.49
N ASN A 26 3.78 11.34 -6.77
CA ASN A 26 3.32 12.21 -7.85
C ASN A 26 1.79 12.27 -7.88
N LEU A 27 1.15 11.13 -7.63
CA LEU A 27 -0.32 11.04 -7.55
C LEU A 27 -0.87 11.81 -6.36
N LEU A 28 -0.23 11.75 -5.18
CA LEU A 28 -0.66 12.57 -4.04
C LEU A 28 -0.41 14.06 -4.29
N ASN A 29 0.74 14.42 -4.86
CA ASN A 29 1.09 15.83 -5.09
C ASN A 29 0.23 16.51 -6.17
N SER A 30 -0.47 15.74 -7.01
CA SER A 30 -1.43 16.29 -7.98
C SER A 30 -2.82 16.55 -7.39
N LEU A 31 -3.11 16.05 -6.19
CA LEU A 31 -4.42 16.23 -5.55
C LEU A 31 -4.51 17.61 -4.86
N PRO A 32 -5.67 18.30 -4.96
CA PRO A 32 -5.85 19.57 -4.29
C PRO A 32 -5.64 19.49 -2.78
N GLY A 33 -4.93 20.49 -2.23
CA GLY A 33 -4.60 20.57 -0.81
C GLY A 33 -3.47 19.66 -0.35
N TYR A 34 -3.00 18.73 -1.18
CA TYR A 34 -1.83 17.92 -0.89
C TYR A 34 -0.53 18.61 -1.33
N ASN A 35 0.53 18.37 -0.57
CA ASN A 35 1.88 18.72 -0.94
C ASN A 35 2.83 17.63 -0.45
N VAL A 36 3.69 17.12 -1.33
CA VAL A 36 4.72 16.15 -0.96
C VAL A 36 6.08 16.83 -1.05
N LYS A 37 6.76 16.93 0.09
CA LYS A 37 8.14 17.41 0.17
C LYS A 37 9.02 16.26 0.65
N ASP A 38 9.96 15.86 -0.21
CA ASP A 38 10.81 14.68 0.00
C ASP A 38 10.00 13.40 0.22
N GLU A 39 10.01 12.86 1.45
CA GLU A 39 9.20 11.70 1.86
C GLU A 39 7.98 12.10 2.68
N THR A 40 7.80 13.38 3.00
CA THR A 40 6.74 13.85 3.89
C THR A 40 5.54 14.34 3.10
N VAL A 41 4.35 13.87 3.49
CA VAL A 41 3.07 14.26 2.90
C VAL A 41 2.35 15.22 3.82
N TYR A 42 1.96 16.36 3.25
CA TYR A 42 1.16 17.39 3.89
C TYR A 42 -0.22 17.45 3.26
N PHE A 43 -1.25 17.70 4.08
CA PHE A 43 -2.58 18.10 3.63
C PHE A 43 -2.95 19.42 4.30
N LYS A 44 -3.25 20.45 3.50
CA LYS A 44 -3.54 21.82 3.97
C LYS A 44 -2.50 22.33 4.98
N GLY A 45 -1.22 22.05 4.72
CA GLY A 45 -0.08 22.46 5.54
C GLY A 45 0.21 21.56 6.75
N GLN A 46 -0.66 20.60 7.08
CA GLN A 46 -0.43 19.66 8.19
C GLN A 46 0.22 18.37 7.71
N LYS A 47 1.22 17.89 8.43
CA LYS A 47 1.88 16.60 8.15
C LYS A 47 0.90 15.46 8.42
N VAL A 48 0.57 14.67 7.40
CA VAL A 48 -0.41 13.58 7.50
C VAL A 48 0.19 12.19 7.29
N ALA A 49 1.27 12.08 6.52
CA ALA A 49 1.91 10.81 6.23
C ALA A 49 3.39 10.92 5.85
N GLU A 50 4.08 9.78 5.84
CA GLU A 50 5.49 9.67 5.42
C GLU A 50 5.74 8.43 4.57
N PHE A 51 6.58 8.56 3.54
CA PHE A 51 6.95 7.48 2.64
C PHE A 51 8.20 6.73 3.10
N TYR A 52 8.17 5.40 2.95
CA TYR A 52 9.21 4.48 3.38
C TYR A 52 9.46 3.35 2.36
N GLY A 53 9.18 3.58 1.08
CA GLY A 53 9.39 2.57 0.02
C GLY A 53 10.83 2.02 -0.04
N LYS A 54 10.96 0.76 -0.45
CA LYS A 54 12.25 0.07 -0.63
C LYS A 54 13.13 0.10 0.64
N ASN A 55 14.39 0.51 0.52
CA ASN A 55 15.34 0.54 1.64
C ASN A 55 15.05 1.64 2.67
N LYS A 56 14.19 2.61 2.35
CA LYS A 56 13.85 3.72 3.27
C LYS A 56 13.11 3.22 4.51
N LEU A 57 12.34 2.13 4.40
CA LEU A 57 11.75 1.46 5.55
C LEU A 57 12.81 1.16 6.62
N TYR A 58 13.95 0.63 6.20
CA TYR A 58 15.03 0.28 7.12
C TYR A 58 15.79 1.53 7.57
N LYS A 59 16.29 2.32 6.61
CA LYS A 59 17.18 3.45 6.88
C LYS A 59 16.51 4.64 7.58
N ASN A 60 15.23 4.88 7.30
CA ASN A 60 14.54 6.09 7.70
C ASN A 60 13.43 5.84 8.74
N LEU A 61 12.94 4.61 8.90
CA LEU A 61 11.98 4.27 9.96
C LEU A 61 12.60 3.38 11.03
N LEU A 62 13.22 2.25 10.68
CA LEU A 62 13.69 1.28 11.68
C LEU A 62 14.98 1.70 12.38
N GLU A 63 16.03 2.06 11.62
CA GLU A 63 17.34 2.43 12.17
C GLU A 63 17.26 3.62 13.14
N PRO A 64 16.55 4.73 12.81
CA PRO A 64 16.40 5.85 13.75
C PRO A 64 15.63 5.48 15.02
N ASN A 65 14.75 4.48 14.95
CA ASN A 65 14.02 3.95 16.12
C ASN A 65 14.74 2.78 16.79
N LYS A 66 16.02 2.54 16.47
CA LYS A 66 16.87 1.49 17.07
C LYS A 66 16.30 0.07 16.89
N ILE A 67 15.61 -0.17 15.78
CA ILE A 67 15.12 -1.50 15.42
C ILE A 67 16.11 -2.16 14.46
N ASP A 68 16.76 -3.23 14.93
CA ASP A 68 17.51 -4.13 14.07
C ASP A 68 16.57 -5.17 13.47
N TYR A 69 16.39 -5.15 12.15
CA TYR A 69 15.51 -6.10 11.48
C TYR A 69 16.03 -7.54 11.58
N SER A 70 17.36 -7.74 11.64
CA SER A 70 17.99 -9.05 11.49
C SER A 70 17.72 -9.99 12.68
N VAL A 71 17.44 -9.41 13.86
CA VAL A 71 17.03 -10.16 15.05
C VAL A 71 15.53 -10.48 15.06
N ILE A 72 14.73 -9.83 14.20
CA ILE A 72 13.26 -10.00 14.14
C ILE A 72 12.87 -10.90 12.96
N ILE A 73 13.39 -10.64 11.77
CA ILE A 73 13.11 -11.39 10.55
C ILE A 73 14.41 -11.81 9.86
N SER A 74 14.40 -12.98 9.23
CA SER A 74 15.61 -13.57 8.64
C SER A 74 16.01 -12.98 7.29
N LYS A 75 15.15 -12.17 6.65
CA LYS A 75 15.43 -11.56 5.34
C LYS A 75 14.72 -10.22 5.19
N LYS A 76 15.40 -9.23 4.61
CA LYS A 76 14.78 -7.95 4.24
C LYS A 76 13.68 -8.16 3.22
N LEU A 77 12.52 -7.59 3.52
CA LEU A 77 11.41 -7.39 2.59
C LEU A 77 11.44 -5.94 2.11
N LEU A 78 11.52 -5.74 0.80
CA LEU A 78 11.55 -4.41 0.20
C LEU A 78 10.20 -4.14 -0.47
N PRO A 79 9.38 -3.23 0.07
CA PRO A 79 8.11 -2.89 -0.55
C PRO A 79 8.34 -2.00 -1.78
N ASP A 80 7.47 -2.10 -2.79
CA ASP A 80 7.49 -1.18 -3.94
C ASP A 80 7.24 0.24 -3.44
N GLU A 81 6.13 0.42 -2.71
CA GLU A 81 5.77 1.63 -1.99
C GLU A 81 5.39 1.29 -0.55
N ALA A 82 5.69 2.21 0.37
CA ALA A 82 5.21 2.11 1.74
C ALA A 82 4.89 3.51 2.27
N ILE A 83 3.75 3.68 2.91
CA ILE A 83 3.31 4.97 3.45
C ILE A 83 2.77 4.79 4.88
N LEU A 84 3.35 5.52 5.82
CA LEU A 84 2.93 5.56 7.22
C LEU A 84 1.93 6.70 7.39
N ILE A 85 0.71 6.36 7.77
CA ILE A 85 -0.34 7.34 8.07
C ILE A 85 -0.28 7.65 9.57
N LEU A 86 -0.02 8.92 9.90
CA LEU A 86 0.34 9.32 11.26
C LEU A 86 -0.83 9.23 12.24
N ALA A 87 -2.03 9.68 11.82
CA ALA A 87 -3.21 9.71 12.70
C ALA A 87 -3.62 8.33 13.22
N GLY A 88 -3.50 7.29 12.39
CA GLY A 88 -3.85 5.91 12.75
C GLY A 88 -2.65 5.01 13.02
N LYS A 89 -1.42 5.56 13.02
CA LYS A 89 -0.16 4.83 13.17
C LYS A 89 -0.13 3.51 12.37
N THR A 90 -0.55 3.60 11.11
CA THR A 90 -0.71 2.44 10.22
C THR A 90 0.21 2.59 9.01
N LEU A 91 1.09 1.61 8.82
CA LEU A 91 1.93 1.50 7.63
C LEU A 91 1.22 0.67 6.57
N TYR A 92 0.97 1.29 5.41
CA TYR A 92 0.46 0.60 4.25
C TYR A 92 1.64 0.14 3.40
N ILE A 93 1.76 -1.17 3.21
CA ILE A 93 2.68 -1.77 2.25
C ILE A 93 1.93 -1.94 0.94
N ILE A 94 2.37 -1.24 -0.11
CA ILE A 94 1.67 -1.17 -1.38
C ILE A 94 2.54 -1.84 -2.44
N GLU A 95 2.01 -2.88 -3.08
CA GLU A 95 2.69 -3.56 -4.18
C GLU A 95 1.91 -3.44 -5.48
N ILE A 96 2.60 -2.91 -6.50
CA ILE A 96 1.99 -2.49 -7.76
C ILE A 96 2.26 -3.57 -8.80
N LYS A 97 1.20 -4.21 -9.32
CA LYS A 97 1.27 -5.27 -10.33
C LYS A 97 0.50 -4.86 -11.57
N PHE A 98 1.24 -4.31 -12.53
CA PHE A 98 0.77 -4.04 -13.89
C PHE A 98 1.45 -5.06 -14.80
N GLN A 99 0.73 -6.13 -15.12
CA GLN A 99 1.16 -7.15 -16.07
C GLN A 99 0.31 -7.07 -17.34
N GLU A 100 0.92 -7.42 -18.46
CA GLU A 100 0.28 -7.53 -19.77
C GLU A 100 0.41 -8.94 -20.39
N ILE A 101 1.28 -9.79 -19.81
CA ILE A 101 1.49 -11.18 -20.22
C ILE A 101 1.58 -12.11 -19.01
N ALA A 102 1.25 -13.38 -19.23
CA ALA A 102 1.36 -14.44 -18.22
C ALA A 102 2.83 -14.66 -17.86
N GLY A 103 3.12 -14.89 -16.58
CA GLY A 103 4.48 -15.14 -16.11
C GLY A 103 4.56 -15.36 -14.60
N SER A 104 5.78 -15.52 -14.08
CA SER A 104 6.07 -15.84 -12.66
C SER A 104 5.61 -14.80 -11.63
N VAL A 105 4.93 -13.73 -12.06
CA VAL A 105 4.36 -12.72 -11.16
C VAL A 105 2.97 -13.13 -10.70
N ASP A 106 2.27 -13.97 -11.48
CA ASP A 106 0.93 -14.47 -11.17
C ASP A 106 0.93 -15.32 -9.88
N GLU A 107 1.94 -16.18 -9.71
CA GLU A 107 2.12 -17.01 -8.52
C GLU A 107 2.38 -16.20 -7.24
N LYS A 108 2.89 -14.97 -7.38
CA LYS A 108 3.35 -14.17 -6.24
C LYS A 108 2.22 -13.53 -5.45
N LEU A 109 1.00 -13.46 -5.98
CA LEU A 109 -0.15 -12.89 -5.25
C LEU A 109 -0.39 -13.61 -3.90
N GLN A 110 -0.18 -14.93 -3.87
CA GLN A 110 -0.35 -15.77 -2.68
C GLN A 110 0.66 -15.44 -1.57
N THR A 111 1.80 -14.81 -1.90
CA THR A 111 2.86 -14.50 -0.92
C THR A 111 2.52 -13.35 0.03
N CYS A 112 1.39 -12.67 -0.19
CA CYS A 112 0.96 -11.55 0.64
C CYS A 112 0.80 -11.92 2.11
N ASP A 113 0.23 -13.10 2.43
CA ASP A 113 0.04 -13.54 3.81
C ASP A 113 1.37 -13.59 4.57
N PHE A 114 2.35 -14.30 4.01
CA PHE A 114 3.68 -14.39 4.59
C PHE A 114 4.31 -13.01 4.77
N LYS A 115 4.32 -12.17 3.72
CA LYS A 115 4.90 -10.82 3.78
C LYS A 115 4.20 -9.96 4.83
N ASN A 116 2.87 -9.97 4.88
CA ASN A 116 2.08 -9.21 5.83
C ASN A 116 2.41 -9.61 7.27
N LYS A 117 2.52 -10.91 7.55
CA LYS A 117 2.95 -11.43 8.86
C LYS A 117 4.36 -10.96 9.24
N GLN A 118 5.30 -10.99 8.30
CA GLN A 118 6.67 -10.52 8.56
C GLN A 118 6.74 -9.01 8.82
N TYR A 119 6.01 -8.19 8.05
CA TYR A 119 5.95 -6.75 8.30
C TYR A 119 5.28 -6.44 9.65
N ASN A 120 4.21 -7.14 10.02
CA ASN A 120 3.59 -6.98 11.34
C ASN A 120 4.59 -7.32 12.46
N LYS A 121 5.33 -8.43 12.34
CA LYS A 121 6.38 -8.79 13.30
C LYS A 121 7.46 -7.70 13.40
N LEU A 122 7.90 -7.17 12.26
CA LEU A 122 8.94 -6.14 12.16
C LEU A 122 8.53 -4.79 12.77
N LEU A 123 7.25 -4.41 12.63
CA LEU A 123 6.72 -3.10 13.03
C LEU A 123 6.06 -3.12 14.41
N SER A 124 5.79 -4.32 14.96
CA SER A 124 5.21 -4.51 16.29
C SER A 124 5.95 -3.79 17.42
N PRO A 125 7.31 -3.76 17.49
CA PRO A 125 8.02 -3.05 18.56
C PRO A 125 7.76 -1.53 18.56
N LEU A 126 7.39 -0.97 17.40
CA LEU A 126 7.04 0.44 17.27
C LEU A 126 5.56 0.70 17.55
N GLY A 127 4.75 -0.34 17.78
CA GLY A 127 3.29 -0.22 17.89
C GLY A 127 2.66 0.33 16.61
N ILE A 128 3.23 0.02 15.44
CA ILE A 128 2.71 0.42 14.14
C ILE A 128 1.91 -0.76 13.56
N SER A 129 0.65 -0.52 13.20
CA SER A 129 -0.17 -1.50 12.50
C SER A 129 0.24 -1.59 11.03
N VAL A 130 0.09 -2.77 10.42
CA VAL A 130 0.44 -2.96 8.99
C VAL A 130 -0.80 -3.39 8.20
N LYS A 131 -0.97 -2.79 7.02
CA LYS A 131 -1.91 -3.25 5.99
C LYS A 131 -1.15 -3.50 4.70
N TYR A 132 -1.25 -4.73 4.17
CA TYR A 132 -0.64 -5.10 2.89
C TYR A 132 -1.67 -5.01 1.78
N VAL A 133 -1.40 -4.24 0.74
CA VAL A 133 -2.33 -3.97 -0.36
C VAL A 133 -1.67 -4.12 -1.72
N TYR A 134 -2.38 -4.75 -2.65
CA TYR A 134 -2.03 -4.75 -4.06
C TYR A 134 -2.75 -3.65 -4.82
N VAL A 135 -2.05 -3.01 -5.76
CA VAL A 135 -2.67 -2.26 -6.86
C VAL A 135 -2.49 -3.07 -8.13
N LEU A 136 -3.60 -3.56 -8.68
CA LEU A 136 -3.63 -4.51 -9.79
C LEU A 136 -4.10 -3.83 -11.09
N SER A 137 -3.56 -4.25 -12.23
CA SER A 137 -4.13 -3.95 -13.54
C SER A 137 -5.30 -4.86 -13.88
N ASP A 138 -6.06 -4.51 -14.92
CA ASP A 138 -7.16 -5.30 -15.46
C ASP A 138 -6.80 -6.73 -15.86
N TRP A 139 -5.51 -7.02 -16.08
CA TRP A 139 -5.02 -8.38 -16.33
C TRP A 139 -5.48 -9.37 -15.26
N PHE A 140 -5.51 -8.95 -14.00
CA PHE A 140 -5.90 -9.80 -12.87
C PHE A 140 -7.42 -9.94 -12.69
N LYS A 141 -8.24 -9.33 -13.58
CA LYS A 141 -9.69 -9.53 -13.58
C LYS A 141 -10.13 -10.83 -14.26
N LYS A 142 -9.21 -11.56 -14.92
CA LYS A 142 -9.51 -12.85 -15.54
C LYS A 142 -9.97 -13.86 -14.48
N ASP A 143 -10.94 -14.71 -14.83
CA ASP A 143 -11.56 -15.66 -13.89
C ASP A 143 -10.55 -16.61 -13.24
N VAL A 144 -9.44 -16.91 -13.92
CA VAL A 144 -8.32 -17.72 -13.38
C VAL A 144 -7.72 -17.15 -12.09
N TYR A 145 -7.86 -15.85 -11.82
CA TYR A 145 -7.36 -15.23 -10.59
C TYR A 145 -8.41 -15.15 -9.47
N ARG A 146 -9.66 -15.56 -9.71
CA ARG A 146 -10.76 -15.45 -8.74
C ARG A 146 -10.39 -16.05 -7.38
N ASP A 147 -9.80 -17.24 -7.39
CA ASP A 147 -9.54 -17.98 -6.15
C ASP A 147 -8.35 -17.38 -5.38
N VAL A 148 -7.31 -16.90 -6.07
CA VAL A 148 -6.21 -16.19 -5.42
C VAL A 148 -6.64 -14.83 -4.87
N LEU A 149 -7.51 -14.08 -5.57
CA LEU A 149 -8.05 -12.82 -5.07
C LEU A 149 -8.92 -13.03 -3.83
N LYS A 150 -9.75 -14.08 -3.80
CA LYS A 150 -10.49 -14.47 -2.59
C LYS A 150 -9.54 -14.85 -1.45
N TYR A 151 -8.46 -15.56 -1.76
CA TYR A 151 -7.45 -15.91 -0.77
C TYR A 151 -6.80 -14.66 -0.17
N VAL A 152 -6.37 -13.69 -1.00
CA VAL A 152 -5.80 -12.40 -0.56
C VAL A 152 -6.71 -11.72 0.48
N GLU A 153 -8.01 -11.62 0.21
CA GLU A 153 -8.97 -11.05 1.17
C GLU A 153 -9.08 -11.90 2.45
N SER A 154 -9.13 -13.23 2.32
CA SER A 154 -9.29 -14.15 3.46
C SER A 154 -8.14 -14.09 4.47
N VAL A 155 -6.94 -13.71 4.03
CA VAL A 155 -5.73 -13.59 4.88
C VAL A 155 -5.48 -12.16 5.37
N GLY A 156 -6.47 -11.27 5.22
CA GLY A 156 -6.37 -9.89 5.70
C GLY A 156 -5.43 -9.01 4.87
N CYS A 157 -5.15 -9.39 3.63
CA CYS A 157 -4.53 -8.53 2.64
C CYS A 157 -5.61 -7.90 1.74
N TYR A 158 -5.26 -6.83 1.06
CA TYR A 158 -6.20 -6.04 0.27
C TYR A 158 -5.75 -5.96 -1.17
N TYR A 159 -6.67 -5.69 -2.09
CA TYR A 159 -6.33 -5.34 -3.45
C TYR A 159 -7.31 -4.30 -4.00
N PHE A 160 -6.83 -3.47 -4.91
CA PHE A 160 -7.65 -2.57 -5.70
C PHE A 160 -7.20 -2.58 -7.16
N PHE A 161 -8.13 -2.38 -8.07
CA PHE A 161 -7.83 -2.30 -9.50
C PHE A 161 -7.64 -0.84 -9.90
N HIS A 162 -6.45 -0.51 -10.41
CA HIS A 162 -6.04 0.81 -10.90
C HIS A 162 -6.14 1.98 -9.92
N GLU A 163 -6.95 1.93 -8.86
CA GLU A 163 -7.21 3.06 -7.99
C GLU A 163 -7.09 2.64 -6.53
N LEU A 164 -6.24 3.32 -5.76
CA LEU A 164 -6.13 3.13 -4.32
C LEU A 164 -6.89 4.25 -3.59
N PRO A 165 -8.03 3.96 -2.93
CA PRO A 165 -8.86 4.99 -2.30
C PRO A 165 -8.15 5.71 -1.15
N LEU A 166 -8.30 7.04 -1.05
CA LEU A 166 -7.70 7.82 0.04
C LEU A 166 -8.30 7.46 1.40
N ASN A 167 -9.61 7.25 1.45
CA ASN A 167 -10.31 6.83 2.66
C ASN A 167 -9.84 5.47 3.19
N PHE A 168 -9.46 4.54 2.31
CA PHE A 168 -8.88 3.26 2.70
C PHE A 168 -7.53 3.45 3.41
N LEU A 169 -6.73 4.42 2.93
CA LEU A 169 -5.50 4.82 3.59
C LEU A 169 -5.76 5.58 4.90
N GLY A 170 -6.93 6.17 5.08
CA GLY A 170 -7.21 7.10 6.18
C GLY A 170 -6.63 8.49 5.93
N LEU A 171 -6.47 8.85 4.65
CA LEU A 171 -6.01 10.14 4.19
C LEU A 171 -7.22 11.08 3.97
N PRO A 172 -7.09 12.40 4.25
CA PRO A 172 -8.17 13.37 4.03
C PRO A 172 -8.61 13.47 2.56
N GLU A 173 -9.91 13.59 2.30
CA GLU A 173 -10.39 13.82 0.94
C GLU A 173 -10.32 15.32 0.58
N PRO A 174 -9.79 15.70 -0.59
CA PRO A 174 -9.86 17.07 -1.08
C PRO A 174 -11.31 17.52 -1.20
N THR A 175 -11.64 18.65 -0.59
CA THR A 175 -12.92 19.33 -0.79
C THR A 175 -12.88 20.05 -2.14
N LYS A 176 -13.99 20.00 -2.89
CA LYS A 176 -14.15 20.75 -4.15
C LYS A 176 -13.97 22.24 -3.94
#